data_AF-A0A077EKD3-F1
#
_entry.id   AF-A0A077EKD3-F1
#
_cell.length_a   1.000
_cell.length_b   1.000
_cell.length_c   1.000
_cell.angle_alpha   90.00
_cell.angle_beta   90.00
_cell.angle_gamma   90.00
#
_symmetry.space_group_name_H-M   'P 1'
#
loop_
_entity.id
_entity.type
_entity.pdbx_description
1 polymer ?
#
loop_
_entity_poly.entity_id
_entity_poly.type
_entity_poly.pdbx_seq_one_letter_code
_entity_poly.pdbx_strand_id
1 'polypeptide(L)'
;MAHNLNFNEQTGEYSFFNVKQKAWHGLGKIVEQYPTSKEAIKFAGLDYEVIKTPLFTHGQTMSIGEDGELIQANDILVPNNFATLRTDTNTPLGVVGNDYHIIQNRDAFSFFDSIVGGGDGILYETAGALGKGERIFITAKLPDYIRVGNGDDVTEKYIFLTNTHDGSGSIIAAFTPIRIVCQNTLNASLRSMSNVVRIKHTSGAKQRLETAHKVMGMANEFSNQIEGIFNEWAKIRVSDQEVRNLIQLALCPNKKTLDLLKKGAQDEVSTVFKNSVDKAFMYAMTSDSQRMETTKGTLFGAYNAVTGYYQNVNNYKDDEAKLQSIVIGGTAKMRSQTAFDLCSNFEKFGNNVFALN
;
A
#
# COMPACT_ATOMS: atom_id res chain seq x y z
N MET A 1 -4.54 -17.96 1.57
CA MET A 1 -4.25 -17.17 0.35
C MET A 1 -3.74 -15.80 0.78
N ALA A 2 -2.67 -15.26 0.17
CA ALA A 2 -2.00 -14.08 0.72
C ALA A 2 -2.70 -12.73 0.48
N HIS A 3 -3.76 -12.69 -0.36
CA HIS A 3 -4.55 -11.45 -0.52
C HIS A 3 -5.29 -11.05 0.77
N ASN A 4 -5.72 -12.05 1.56
CA ASN A 4 -6.49 -11.91 2.80
C ASN A 4 -7.78 -11.06 2.68
N LEU A 5 -8.29 -10.85 1.46
CA LEU A 5 -9.60 -10.24 1.22
C LEU A 5 -10.72 -11.05 1.87
N ASN A 6 -11.66 -10.34 2.49
CA ASN A 6 -12.86 -10.94 3.07
C ASN A 6 -13.73 -11.56 1.98
N PHE A 7 -14.13 -12.80 2.20
CA PHE A 7 -15.10 -13.52 1.38
C PHE A 7 -16.40 -13.61 2.16
N ASN A 8 -17.49 -13.13 1.57
CA ASN A 8 -18.81 -13.22 2.17
C ASN A 8 -19.46 -14.55 1.74
N GLU A 9 -19.56 -15.49 2.66
CA GLU A 9 -20.14 -16.82 2.40
C GLU A 9 -21.63 -16.77 2.05
N GLN A 10 -22.35 -15.73 2.49
CA GLN A 10 -23.78 -15.57 2.20
C GLN A 10 -24.03 -15.12 0.75
N THR A 11 -23.18 -14.24 0.22
CA THR A 11 -23.32 -13.73 -1.15
C THR A 11 -22.45 -14.47 -2.16
N GLY A 12 -21.44 -15.21 -1.71
CA GLY A 12 -20.45 -15.86 -2.57
C GLY A 12 -19.47 -14.88 -3.23
N GLU A 13 -19.36 -13.65 -2.70
CA GLU A 13 -18.57 -12.58 -3.30
C GLU A 13 -17.45 -12.11 -2.36
N TYR A 14 -16.35 -11.62 -2.94
CA TYR A 14 -15.30 -10.94 -2.19
C TYR A 14 -15.70 -9.49 -1.91
N SER A 15 -15.51 -9.05 -0.67
CA SER A 15 -15.73 -7.68 -0.22
C SER A 15 -14.62 -6.75 -0.73
N PHE A 16 -14.64 -6.46 -2.04
CA PHE A 16 -13.67 -5.63 -2.74
C PHE A 16 -14.23 -5.08 -4.06
N PHE A 17 -13.94 -3.82 -4.36
CA PHE A 17 -14.08 -3.28 -5.73
C PHE A 17 -12.82 -2.57 -6.21
N ASN A 18 -12.71 -2.45 -7.53
CA ASN A 18 -11.70 -1.66 -8.22
C ASN A 18 -12.27 -1.01 -9.49
N VAL A 19 -11.79 0.19 -9.82
CA VAL A 19 -12.19 0.90 -11.05
C VAL A 19 -11.33 0.45 -12.24
N LYS A 20 -11.99 0.15 -13.37
CA LYS A 20 -11.42 -0.16 -14.70
C LYS A 20 -10.48 -1.38 -14.78
N GLN A 21 -9.35 -1.34 -14.07
CA GLN A 21 -8.28 -2.33 -14.20
C GLN A 21 -8.39 -3.41 -13.14
N LYS A 22 -8.50 -4.66 -13.57
CA LYS A 22 -8.51 -5.83 -12.67
C LYS A 22 -7.28 -5.82 -11.75
N ALA A 23 -7.49 -6.00 -10.45
CA ALA A 23 -6.41 -6.26 -9.51
C ALA A 23 -5.73 -7.61 -9.84
N TRP A 24 -4.47 -7.75 -9.45
CA TRP A 24 -3.65 -8.93 -9.79
C TRP A 24 -4.27 -10.27 -9.38
N HIS A 25 -4.99 -10.32 -8.26
CA HIS A 25 -5.66 -11.54 -7.78
C HIS A 25 -6.96 -11.85 -8.54
N GLY A 26 -7.46 -10.89 -9.31
CA GLY A 26 -8.64 -11.07 -10.15
C GLY A 26 -9.96 -11.28 -9.42
N LEU A 27 -10.06 -10.83 -8.17
CA LEU A 27 -11.22 -10.99 -7.28
C LEU A 27 -11.97 -9.66 -7.11
N GLY A 28 -13.23 -9.74 -6.67
CA GLY A 28 -14.09 -8.59 -6.37
C GLY A 28 -14.74 -7.97 -7.62
N LYS A 29 -15.41 -6.84 -7.42
CA LYS A 29 -16.20 -6.15 -8.44
C LYS A 29 -15.37 -5.14 -9.22
N ILE A 30 -15.36 -5.26 -10.54
CA ILE A 30 -14.77 -4.25 -11.43
C ILE A 30 -15.87 -3.27 -11.84
N VAL A 31 -15.63 -1.98 -11.68
CA VAL A 31 -16.57 -0.93 -12.09
C VAL A 31 -15.96 -0.05 -13.18
N GLU A 32 -16.76 0.35 -14.17
CA GLU A 32 -16.27 1.14 -15.31
C GLU A 32 -16.13 2.63 -14.97
N GLN A 33 -17.06 3.15 -14.17
CA GLN A 33 -17.13 4.54 -13.74
C GLN A 33 -16.74 4.67 -12.27
N TYR A 34 -16.21 5.84 -11.92
CA TYR A 34 -15.86 6.16 -10.55
C TYR A 34 -17.14 6.32 -9.70
N PRO A 35 -17.32 5.51 -8.65
CA PRO A 35 -18.54 5.53 -7.84
C PRO A 35 -18.57 6.69 -6.86
N THR A 36 -19.78 7.11 -6.48
CA THR A 36 -20.01 7.92 -5.26
C THR A 36 -19.71 7.10 -4.00
N SER A 37 -19.54 7.74 -2.84
CA SER A 37 -19.32 7.01 -1.57
C SER A 37 -20.42 5.99 -1.25
N LYS A 38 -21.68 6.38 -1.51
CA LYS A 38 -22.87 5.54 -1.32
C LYS A 38 -22.86 4.30 -2.23
N GLU A 39 -22.29 4.40 -3.42
CA GLU A 39 -22.12 3.28 -4.33
C GLU A 39 -20.88 2.46 -3.98
N ALA A 40 -19.76 3.12 -3.70
CA ALA A 40 -18.46 2.52 -3.40
C ALA A 40 -18.54 1.59 -2.18
N ILE A 41 -19.20 2.02 -1.10
CA ILE A 41 -19.36 1.20 0.10
C ILE A 41 -20.16 -0.08 -0.19
N LYS A 42 -21.15 -0.01 -1.09
CA LYS A 42 -21.95 -1.16 -1.51
C LYS A 42 -21.18 -2.08 -2.44
N PHE A 43 -20.48 -1.52 -3.43
CA PHE A 43 -19.65 -2.28 -4.36
C PHE A 43 -18.52 -3.02 -3.65
N ALA A 44 -17.99 -2.46 -2.56
CA ALA A 44 -16.98 -3.11 -1.72
C ALA A 44 -17.56 -4.15 -0.75
N GLY A 45 -18.89 -4.28 -0.61
CA GLY A 45 -19.49 -5.12 0.43
C GLY A 45 -19.21 -4.64 1.85
N LEU A 46 -19.02 -3.33 2.04
CA LEU A 46 -18.62 -2.71 3.32
C LEU A 46 -19.76 -2.02 4.06
N ASP A 47 -20.99 -2.09 3.56
CA ASP A 47 -22.16 -1.39 4.11
C ASP A 47 -22.77 -2.07 5.36
N TYR A 48 -21.97 -2.86 6.07
CA TYR A 48 -22.34 -3.52 7.32
C TYR A 48 -22.11 -2.63 8.53
N GLU A 49 -22.93 -2.83 9.56
CA GLU A 49 -22.79 -2.15 10.84
C GLU A 49 -21.98 -3.00 11.82
N VAL A 50 -21.10 -2.34 12.56
CA VAL A 50 -20.34 -2.96 13.65
C VAL A 50 -20.87 -2.45 14.98
N ILE A 51 -21.18 -3.37 15.89
CA ILE A 51 -21.63 -3.04 17.25
C ILE A 51 -20.63 -3.54 18.29
N LYS A 52 -20.66 -2.91 19.47
CA LYS A 52 -19.86 -3.30 20.64
C LYS A 52 -20.77 -4.01 21.64
N THR A 53 -20.51 -5.29 21.93
CA THR A 53 -21.32 -6.10 22.84
C THR A 53 -20.50 -6.53 24.06
N PRO A 54 -21.10 -6.67 25.26
CA PRO A 54 -20.39 -7.23 26.41
C PRO A 54 -19.81 -8.61 26.10
N LEU A 55 -18.60 -8.88 26.59
CA LEU A 55 -17.95 -10.18 26.40
C LEU A 55 -18.29 -11.12 27.57
N PHE A 56 -18.66 -12.35 27.25
CA PHE A 56 -18.91 -13.41 28.23
C PHE A 56 -17.96 -14.58 27.98
N THR A 57 -17.60 -15.29 29.05
CA THR A 57 -16.96 -16.61 28.98
C THR A 57 -17.86 -17.66 29.59
N HIS A 58 -17.76 -18.89 29.09
CA HIS A 58 -18.52 -20.00 29.66
C HIS A 58 -17.93 -20.38 31.03
N GLY A 59 -18.78 -20.51 32.04
CA GLY A 59 -18.37 -21.10 33.32
C GLY A 59 -18.11 -22.59 33.15
N GLN A 60 -17.00 -23.10 33.69
CA GLN A 60 -16.63 -24.53 33.55
C GLN A 60 -17.10 -25.41 34.72
N THR A 61 -17.64 -24.79 35.78
CA THR A 61 -18.04 -25.53 36.98
C THR A 61 -19.46 -26.05 36.84
N MET A 62 -19.60 -27.37 36.75
CA MET A 62 -20.88 -28.04 36.92
C MET A 62 -21.09 -28.30 38.41
N SER A 63 -22.24 -27.96 38.95
CA SER A 63 -22.66 -28.40 40.30
C SER A 63 -23.84 -29.37 40.20
N ILE A 64 -23.97 -30.26 41.17
CA ILE A 64 -25.15 -31.12 41.30
C ILE A 64 -26.09 -30.44 42.30
N GLY A 65 -27.32 -30.16 41.88
CA GLY A 65 -28.35 -29.59 42.75
C GLY A 65 -28.92 -30.61 43.74
N GLU A 66 -29.80 -30.17 44.65
CA GLU A 66 -30.33 -31.00 45.74
C GLU A 66 -31.16 -32.19 45.23
N ASP A 67 -31.74 -32.10 44.03
CA ASP A 67 -32.54 -33.15 43.39
C ASP A 67 -31.72 -33.99 42.39
N GLY A 68 -30.40 -33.84 42.38
CA GLY A 68 -29.49 -34.58 41.50
C GLY A 68 -29.35 -34.01 40.09
N GLU A 69 -29.89 -32.82 39.83
CA GLU A 69 -29.80 -32.13 38.55
C GLU A 69 -28.41 -31.54 38.30
N LEU A 70 -27.93 -31.64 37.07
CA LEU A 70 -26.68 -30.99 36.65
C LEU A 70 -26.94 -29.51 36.39
N ILE A 71 -26.46 -28.64 37.27
CA ILE A 71 -26.51 -27.19 37.12
C ILE A 71 -25.29 -26.77 36.29
N GLN A 72 -25.56 -26.32 35.07
CA GLN A 72 -24.54 -25.71 34.21
C GLN A 72 -24.20 -24.31 34.73
N ALA A 73 -22.92 -23.98 34.83
CA ALA A 73 -22.52 -22.63 35.22
C ALA A 73 -23.05 -21.60 34.22
N ASN A 74 -23.59 -20.51 34.75
CA ASN A 74 -23.98 -19.35 33.96
C ASN A 74 -22.75 -18.75 33.24
N ASP A 75 -23.02 -18.08 32.12
CA ASP A 75 -22.02 -17.26 31.46
C ASP A 75 -21.51 -16.16 32.39
N ILE A 76 -20.19 -16.01 32.46
CA ILE A 76 -19.50 -15.04 33.31
C ILE A 76 -19.17 -13.82 32.47
N LEU A 77 -19.71 -12.66 32.84
CA LEU A 77 -19.36 -11.37 32.24
C LEU A 77 -17.87 -11.10 32.45
N VAL A 78 -17.13 -10.81 31.38
CA VAL A 78 -15.74 -10.37 31.43
C VAL A 78 -15.71 -8.85 31.57
N PRO A 79 -15.38 -8.28 32.75
CA PRO A 79 -15.48 -6.85 32.97
C PRO A 79 -14.56 -6.05 32.04
N ASN A 80 -15.02 -4.87 31.60
CA ASN A 80 -14.28 -3.93 30.74
C ASN A 80 -13.81 -4.47 29.37
N ASN A 81 -14.28 -5.67 28.98
CA ASN A 81 -13.98 -6.29 27.69
C ASN A 81 -15.27 -6.44 26.89
N PHE A 82 -15.16 -6.15 25.60
CA PHE A 82 -16.29 -6.16 24.68
C PHE A 82 -15.88 -6.87 23.40
N ALA A 83 -16.81 -7.61 22.80
CA ALA A 83 -16.64 -8.09 21.44
C ALA A 83 -17.11 -7.00 20.46
N THR A 84 -16.41 -6.83 19.35
CA THR A 84 -16.95 -6.13 18.19
C THR A 84 -17.58 -7.15 17.25
N LEU A 85 -18.76 -6.82 16.72
CA LEU A 85 -19.61 -7.75 16.00
C LEU A 85 -20.18 -7.10 14.75
N ARG A 86 -20.06 -7.78 13.61
CA ARG A 86 -20.82 -7.43 12.40
C ARG A 86 -22.26 -7.87 12.54
N THR A 87 -23.21 -6.96 12.32
CA THR A 87 -24.64 -7.27 12.49
C THR A 87 -25.24 -8.05 11.32
N ASP A 88 -24.67 -7.95 10.12
CA ASP A 88 -25.17 -8.62 8.91
C ASP A 88 -24.90 -10.13 8.93
N THR A 89 -23.72 -10.53 9.40
CA THR A 89 -23.28 -11.93 9.44
C THR A 89 -23.18 -12.48 10.86
N ASN A 90 -23.54 -11.69 11.88
CA ASN A 90 -23.36 -12.01 13.30
C ASN A 90 -21.94 -12.51 13.63
N THR A 91 -20.94 -11.93 12.95
CA THR A 91 -19.55 -12.41 12.99
C THR A 91 -18.72 -11.58 13.96
N PRO A 92 -18.11 -12.19 15.00
CA PRO A 92 -17.19 -11.50 15.89
C PRO A 92 -15.92 -11.10 15.15
N LEU A 93 -15.51 -9.84 15.30
CA LEU A 93 -14.35 -9.24 14.65
C LEU A 93 -13.13 -9.21 15.57
N GLY A 94 -13.32 -8.92 16.86
CA GLY A 94 -12.24 -8.91 17.85
C GLY A 94 -12.72 -8.55 19.25
N VAL A 95 -11.78 -8.44 20.18
CA VAL A 95 -12.02 -8.04 21.57
C VAL A 95 -11.39 -6.68 21.82
N VAL A 96 -12.17 -5.77 22.38
CA VAL A 96 -11.77 -4.39 22.64
C VAL A 96 -12.06 -3.98 24.08
N GLY A 97 -11.34 -2.97 24.55
CA GLY A 97 -11.54 -2.38 25.88
C GLY A 97 -12.71 -1.39 25.93
N ASN A 98 -13.06 -0.97 27.15
CA ASN A 98 -14.14 -0.02 27.42
C ASN A 98 -14.06 1.28 26.59
N ASP A 99 -12.86 1.86 26.50
CA ASP A 99 -12.63 3.16 25.84
C ASP A 99 -12.64 3.07 24.30
N TYR A 100 -12.74 1.86 23.74
CA TYR A 100 -12.80 1.67 22.30
C TYR A 100 -14.14 2.18 21.75
N HIS A 101 -14.05 3.13 20.82
CA HIS A 101 -15.20 3.69 20.11
C HIS A 101 -15.17 3.23 18.65
N ILE A 102 -16.26 2.58 18.24
CA ILE A 102 -16.43 2.13 16.86
C ILE A 102 -16.61 3.36 15.97
N ILE A 103 -15.85 3.40 14.89
CA ILE A 103 -16.06 4.32 13.78
C ILE A 103 -16.58 3.47 12.63
N GLN A 104 -17.81 3.75 12.19
CA GLN A 104 -18.47 2.92 11.19
C GLN A 104 -17.75 3.05 9.84
N ASN A 105 -17.90 2.03 9.00
CA ASN A 105 -17.38 2.10 7.63
C ASN A 105 -17.96 3.33 6.92
N ARG A 106 -19.25 3.62 7.09
CA ARG A 106 -19.92 4.82 6.54
C ARG A 106 -19.21 6.12 6.95
N ASP A 107 -18.77 6.25 8.20
CA ASP A 107 -18.02 7.43 8.66
C ASP A 107 -16.66 7.52 7.95
N ALA A 108 -15.97 6.38 7.76
CA ALA A 108 -14.70 6.31 7.03
C ALA A 108 -14.82 6.65 5.53
N PHE A 109 -15.96 6.36 4.90
CA PHE A 109 -16.26 6.83 3.54
C PHE A 109 -16.58 8.33 3.54
N SER A 110 -17.36 8.82 4.50
CA SER A 110 -17.69 10.25 4.61
C SER A 110 -16.47 11.16 4.80
N PHE A 111 -15.36 10.62 5.33
CA PHE A 111 -14.06 11.30 5.37
C PHE A 111 -13.57 11.73 3.98
N PHE A 112 -13.69 10.86 2.98
CA PHE A 112 -13.31 11.24 1.62
C PHE A 112 -14.32 12.24 1.06
N ASP A 113 -15.61 12.10 1.37
CA ASP A 113 -16.63 13.06 0.93
C ASP A 113 -16.39 14.48 1.48
N SER A 114 -15.94 14.60 2.74
CA SER A 114 -15.61 15.90 3.33
C SER A 114 -14.36 16.52 2.73
N ILE A 115 -13.41 15.70 2.25
CA ILE A 115 -12.27 16.17 1.46
C ILE A 115 -12.71 16.58 0.05
N VAL A 116 -13.74 15.92 -0.50
CA VAL A 116 -14.27 16.07 -1.88
C VAL A 116 -15.17 17.30 -2.07
N GLY A 117 -15.51 18.05 -1.01
CA GLY A 117 -16.53 19.11 -0.98
C GLY A 117 -16.36 20.36 -1.88
N GLY A 118 -15.60 20.28 -2.97
CA GLY A 118 -15.40 21.35 -3.96
C GLY A 118 -15.64 20.97 -5.42
N GLY A 119 -16.17 19.79 -5.74
CA GLY A 119 -16.69 19.47 -7.08
C GLY A 119 -15.69 18.95 -8.12
N ASP A 120 -14.39 19.00 -7.89
CA ASP A 120 -13.38 18.46 -8.81
C ASP A 120 -12.23 17.79 -8.05
N GLY A 121 -12.08 16.46 -8.18
CA GLY A 121 -10.72 15.90 -8.20
C GLY A 121 -10.47 14.53 -7.58
N ILE A 122 -11.11 14.17 -6.46
CA ILE A 122 -10.82 12.90 -5.79
C ILE A 122 -11.82 11.82 -6.19
N LEU A 123 -11.32 10.68 -6.67
CA LEU A 123 -12.11 9.62 -7.27
C LEU A 123 -11.87 8.29 -6.53
N TYR A 124 -12.92 7.66 -6.01
CA TYR A 124 -12.79 6.36 -5.33
C TYR A 124 -12.22 5.29 -6.28
N GLU A 125 -11.00 4.83 -6.03
CA GLU A 125 -10.28 3.91 -6.92
C GLU A 125 -10.53 2.45 -6.50
N THR A 126 -10.38 2.16 -5.20
CA THR A 126 -10.61 0.83 -4.63
C THR A 126 -11.13 0.92 -3.20
N ALA A 127 -11.86 -0.09 -2.76
CA ALA A 127 -12.07 -0.34 -1.34
C ALA A 127 -12.33 -1.82 -1.10
N GLY A 128 -12.03 -2.29 0.11
CA GLY A 128 -12.31 -3.67 0.48
C GLY A 128 -12.11 -3.96 1.97
N ALA A 129 -12.52 -5.17 2.35
CA ALA A 129 -12.36 -5.72 3.69
C ALA A 129 -11.32 -6.84 3.68
N LEU A 130 -10.67 -7.03 4.83
CA LEU A 130 -9.67 -8.07 5.08
C LEU A 130 -10.16 -9.00 6.18
N GLY A 131 -9.74 -10.26 6.12
CA GLY A 131 -10.13 -11.30 7.08
C GLY A 131 -11.64 -11.55 7.11
N LYS A 132 -12.26 -11.37 8.27
CA LYS A 132 -13.71 -11.45 8.52
C LYS A 132 -14.44 -10.11 8.30
N GLY A 133 -13.72 -9.06 7.89
CA GLY A 133 -14.23 -7.68 7.84
C GLY A 133 -13.82 -6.85 9.05
N GLU A 134 -12.87 -7.33 9.85
CA GLU A 134 -12.31 -6.59 10.98
C GLU A 134 -11.40 -5.44 10.54
N ARG A 135 -10.90 -5.45 9.32
CA ARG A 135 -10.09 -4.37 8.78
C ARG A 135 -10.57 -3.99 7.39
N ILE A 136 -10.78 -2.71 7.17
CA ILE A 136 -11.13 -2.18 5.85
C ILE A 136 -10.03 -1.28 5.31
N PHE A 137 -9.99 -1.11 4.01
CA PHE A 137 -9.19 -0.10 3.33
C PHE A 137 -10.03 0.58 2.25
N ILE A 138 -9.75 1.87 2.05
CA ILE A 138 -10.37 2.73 1.04
C ILE A 138 -9.22 3.48 0.38
N THR A 139 -9.20 3.53 -0.95
CA THR A 139 -8.23 4.30 -1.72
C THR A 139 -8.98 5.21 -2.67
N ALA A 140 -8.59 6.48 -2.70
CA ALA A 140 -9.10 7.44 -3.63
C ALA A 140 -7.94 8.05 -4.43
N LYS A 141 -8.10 8.09 -5.75
CA LYS A 141 -7.20 8.78 -6.68
C LYS A 141 -7.36 10.28 -6.49
N LEU A 142 -6.25 10.97 -6.29
CA LEU A 142 -6.21 12.43 -6.21
C LEU A 142 -6.28 13.07 -7.60
N PRO A 143 -6.71 14.34 -7.70
CA PRO A 143 -6.55 15.09 -8.94
C PRO A 143 -5.08 15.28 -9.26
N ASP A 144 -4.84 15.58 -10.54
CA ASP A 144 -3.52 15.76 -11.11
C ASP A 144 -2.61 14.52 -11.04
N TYR A 145 -1.42 14.69 -11.57
CA TYR A 145 -0.40 13.66 -11.66
C TYR A 145 0.90 14.24 -11.13
N ILE A 146 1.83 13.40 -10.71
CA ILE A 146 3.24 13.79 -10.67
C ILE A 146 3.70 13.81 -12.12
N ARG A 147 4.13 14.97 -12.62
CA ARG A 147 4.48 15.18 -14.03
C ARG A 147 5.97 15.41 -14.20
N VAL A 148 6.60 14.72 -15.15
CA VAL A 148 8.03 14.88 -15.44
C VAL A 148 8.23 15.47 -16.84
N GLY A 149 9.16 16.42 -16.96
CA GLY A 149 9.48 17.11 -18.21
C GLY A 149 8.33 17.99 -18.71
N ASN A 150 7.99 17.85 -19.99
CA ASN A 150 6.92 18.63 -20.62
C ASN A 150 5.50 18.19 -20.20
N GLY A 151 5.39 17.18 -19.33
CA GLY A 151 4.14 16.79 -18.69
C GLY A 151 3.48 15.51 -19.22
N ASP A 152 4.09 14.85 -20.21
CA ASP A 152 3.59 13.60 -20.82
C ASP A 152 3.92 12.36 -19.98
N ASP A 153 4.97 12.42 -19.16
CA ASP A 153 5.35 11.35 -18.24
C ASP A 153 4.68 11.57 -16.88
N VAL A 154 3.69 10.74 -16.58
CA VAL A 154 2.74 10.97 -15.48
C VAL A 154 2.67 9.80 -14.52
N THR A 155 2.69 10.09 -13.22
CA THR A 155 2.45 9.11 -12.15
C THR A 155 1.20 9.50 -11.35
N GLU A 156 0.34 8.51 -11.10
CA GLU A 156 -0.88 8.70 -10.33
C GLU A 156 -0.61 8.85 -8.83
N LYS A 157 -1.52 9.57 -8.17
CA LYS A 157 -1.45 9.92 -6.76
C LYS A 157 -2.68 9.37 -6.05
N TYR A 158 -2.48 8.75 -4.89
CA TYR A 158 -3.59 8.20 -4.09
C TYR A 158 -3.53 8.69 -2.64
N ILE A 159 -4.71 8.85 -2.04
CA ILE A 159 -4.86 8.81 -0.59
C ILE A 159 -5.52 7.50 -0.24
N PHE A 160 -5.03 6.87 0.81
CA PHE A 160 -5.70 5.72 1.39
C PHE A 160 -6.10 6.00 2.83
N LEU A 161 -7.11 5.27 3.27
CA LEU A 161 -7.52 5.15 4.65
C LEU A 161 -7.66 3.66 4.98
N THR A 162 -7.24 3.26 6.18
CA THR A 162 -7.58 1.96 6.76
C THR A 162 -8.17 2.14 8.15
N ASN A 163 -9.16 1.30 8.47
CA ASN A 163 -9.86 1.27 9.74
C ASN A 163 -9.91 -0.16 10.27
N THR A 164 -9.77 -0.33 11.58
CA THR A 164 -9.73 -1.64 12.26
C THR A 164 -10.78 -1.71 13.35
N HIS A 165 -11.62 -2.74 13.31
CA HIS A 165 -12.69 -3.04 14.26
C HIS A 165 -12.28 -4.05 15.33
N ASP A 166 -11.15 -4.73 15.19
CA ASP A 166 -10.64 -5.74 16.14
C ASP A 166 -9.81 -5.17 17.30
N GLY A 167 -9.61 -3.85 17.35
CA GLY A 167 -8.74 -3.19 18.33
C GLY A 167 -7.24 -3.31 18.04
N SER A 168 -6.84 -3.94 16.93
CA SER A 168 -5.42 -4.12 16.58
C SER A 168 -4.71 -2.83 16.16
N GLY A 169 -5.46 -1.77 15.87
CA GLY A 169 -4.92 -0.57 15.23
C GLY A 169 -5.69 0.71 15.51
N SER A 170 -5.27 1.73 14.77
CA SER A 170 -5.92 3.05 14.70
C SER A 170 -6.52 3.22 13.32
N ILE A 171 -7.38 4.22 13.16
CA ILE A 171 -7.69 4.72 11.82
C ILE A 171 -6.44 5.41 11.29
N ILE A 172 -6.01 5.03 10.10
CA ILE A 172 -4.80 5.55 9.47
C ILE A 172 -5.20 6.12 8.13
N ALA A 173 -4.82 7.38 7.86
CA ALA A 173 -4.93 7.99 6.54
C ALA A 173 -3.56 8.53 6.11
N ALA A 174 -3.16 8.27 4.87
CA ALA A 174 -1.93 8.84 4.31
C ALA A 174 -1.96 8.91 2.79
N PHE A 175 -0.99 9.62 2.25
CA PHE A 175 -0.65 9.61 0.83
C PHE A 175 0.10 8.33 0.44
N THR A 176 -0.13 7.83 -0.76
CA THR A 176 0.67 6.77 -1.36
C THR A 176 0.61 6.81 -2.89
N PRO A 177 1.71 6.52 -3.60
CA PRO A 177 1.66 6.24 -5.03
C PRO A 177 1.21 4.80 -5.35
N ILE A 178 0.93 3.99 -4.32
CA ILE A 178 0.58 2.56 -4.46
C ILE A 178 -0.94 2.42 -4.42
N ARG A 179 -1.55 1.94 -5.51
CA ARG A 179 -2.95 1.52 -5.49
C ARG A 179 -3.14 0.29 -4.60
N ILE A 180 -3.93 0.41 -3.54
CA ILE A 180 -4.17 -0.68 -2.58
C ILE A 180 -5.29 -1.59 -3.09
N VAL A 181 -5.03 -2.89 -3.15
CA VAL A 181 -6.01 -3.89 -3.61
C VAL A 181 -6.15 -5.08 -2.66
N CYS A 182 -5.21 -5.27 -1.73
CA CYS A 182 -5.19 -6.38 -0.78
C CYS A 182 -4.35 -6.06 0.48
N GLN A 183 -4.33 -6.97 1.46
CA GLN A 183 -3.57 -6.83 2.72
C GLN A 183 -2.08 -6.50 2.49
N ASN A 184 -1.54 -7.12 1.46
CA ASN A 184 -0.17 -7.08 1.02
C ASN A 184 0.22 -5.66 0.56
N THR A 185 -0.55 -5.07 -0.37
CA THR A 185 -0.40 -3.65 -0.75
C THR A 185 -0.69 -2.68 0.39
N LEU A 186 -1.63 -3.03 1.28
CA LEU A 186 -1.93 -2.20 2.45
C LEU A 186 -0.72 -2.14 3.39
N ASN A 187 -0.14 -3.28 3.75
CA ASN A 187 1.03 -3.35 4.61
C ASN A 187 2.23 -2.62 3.99
N ALA A 188 2.42 -2.75 2.68
CA ALA A 188 3.44 -2.02 1.95
C ALA A 188 3.27 -0.52 2.05
N SER A 189 2.05 -0.03 1.81
CA SER A 189 1.71 1.37 1.94
C SER A 189 2.04 1.85 3.36
N LEU A 190 1.58 1.15 4.39
CA LEU A 190 1.81 1.49 5.81
C LEU A 190 3.29 1.55 6.22
N ARG A 191 4.17 0.77 5.58
CA ARG A 191 5.62 0.77 5.84
C ARG A 191 6.37 1.88 5.12
N SER A 192 5.81 2.40 4.03
CA SER A 192 6.44 3.39 3.15
C SER A 192 5.96 4.83 3.38
N MET A 193 5.11 5.05 4.38
CA MET A 193 4.51 6.37 4.63
C MET A 193 5.41 7.26 5.48
N SER A 194 5.90 8.33 4.87
CA SER A 194 6.07 9.62 5.53
C SER A 194 4.69 10.32 5.61
N ASN A 195 4.50 11.23 6.57
CA ASN A 195 3.29 12.08 6.66
C ASN A 195 1.94 11.33 6.86
N VAL A 196 1.88 10.48 7.89
CA VAL A 196 0.69 9.70 8.25
C VAL A 196 -0.15 10.36 9.35
N VAL A 197 -1.47 10.39 9.18
CA VAL A 197 -2.40 10.73 10.28
C VAL A 197 -2.90 9.44 10.93
N ARG A 198 -2.75 9.35 12.25
CA ARG A 198 -3.22 8.21 13.06
C ARG A 198 -4.23 8.70 14.08
N ILE A 199 -5.42 8.12 14.06
CA ILE A 199 -6.53 8.48 14.95
C ILE A 199 -6.89 7.25 15.79
N LYS A 200 -6.64 7.34 17.10
CA LYS A 200 -7.06 6.31 18.05
C LYS A 200 -8.58 6.25 18.14
N HIS A 201 -9.13 5.05 18.33
CA HIS A 201 -10.54 4.74 18.53
C HIS A 201 -11.05 5.17 19.92
N THR A 202 -11.07 6.48 20.17
CA THR A 202 -11.66 7.07 21.40
C THR A 202 -12.88 7.92 21.07
N SER A 203 -13.59 8.43 22.06
CA SER A 203 -14.84 9.20 21.89
C SER A 203 -14.75 10.35 20.87
N GLY A 204 -13.61 11.04 20.79
CA GLY A 204 -13.36 12.11 19.82
C GLY A 204 -12.85 11.65 18.44
N ALA A 205 -12.84 10.35 18.14
CA ALA A 205 -12.24 9.83 16.90
C ALA A 205 -12.96 10.35 15.64
N LYS A 206 -14.29 10.41 15.66
CA LYS A 206 -15.09 10.91 14.54
C LYS A 206 -14.76 12.38 14.21
N GLN A 207 -14.77 13.25 15.21
CA GLN A 207 -14.40 14.66 15.03
C GLN A 207 -12.96 14.82 14.54
N ARG A 208 -12.01 14.03 15.07
CA ARG A 208 -10.62 14.07 14.61
C ARG A 208 -10.49 13.61 13.15
N LEU A 209 -11.28 12.62 12.74
CA LEU A 209 -11.34 12.15 11.36
C LEU A 209 -11.84 13.25 10.42
N GLU A 210 -12.90 13.97 10.80
CA GLU A 210 -13.40 15.12 10.04
C GLU A 210 -12.35 16.23 9.91
N THR A 211 -11.51 16.45 10.94
CA THR A 211 -10.43 17.45 10.89
C THR A 211 -9.14 16.98 10.18
N ALA A 212 -9.11 15.75 9.65
CA ALA A 212 -7.91 15.18 9.02
C ALA A 212 -7.67 15.67 7.57
N HIS A 213 -8.20 16.84 7.19
CA HIS A 213 -7.82 17.59 5.97
C HIS A 213 -6.30 17.83 5.87
N LYS A 214 -5.57 17.79 6.99
CA LYS A 214 -4.10 17.85 7.03
C LYS A 214 -3.44 16.79 6.14
N VAL A 215 -4.08 15.63 5.91
CA VAL A 215 -3.57 14.58 5.01
C VAL A 215 -3.39 15.12 3.58
N MET A 216 -4.29 15.99 3.11
CA MET A 216 -4.21 16.60 1.77
C MET A 216 -3.02 17.55 1.62
N GLY A 217 -2.82 18.43 2.60
CA GLY A 217 -1.68 19.36 2.58
C GLY A 217 -0.36 18.62 2.47
N MET A 218 -0.20 17.56 3.26
CA MET A 218 1.00 16.73 3.22
C MET A 218 1.15 15.91 1.94
N ALA A 219 0.05 15.42 1.36
CA ALA A 219 0.05 14.70 0.08
C ALA A 219 0.55 15.59 -1.07
N ASN A 220 0.08 16.84 -1.11
CA ASN A 220 0.50 17.82 -2.11
C ASN A 220 1.98 18.19 -1.94
N GLU A 221 2.44 18.46 -0.72
CA GLU A 221 3.86 18.77 -0.47
C GLU A 221 4.78 17.64 -0.91
N PHE A 222 4.48 16.39 -0.54
CA PHE A 222 5.31 15.25 -0.94
C PHE A 222 5.30 15.04 -2.46
N SER A 223 4.12 15.16 -3.09
CA SER A 223 4.00 15.03 -4.55
C SER A 223 4.83 16.09 -5.26
N ASN A 224 4.79 17.34 -4.81
CA ASN A 224 5.57 18.43 -5.37
C ASN A 224 7.08 18.24 -5.19
N GLN A 225 7.51 17.68 -4.05
CA GLN A 225 8.92 17.34 -3.81
C GLN A 225 9.42 16.26 -4.77
N ILE A 226 8.68 15.16 -4.91
CA ILE A 226 9.03 14.07 -5.83
C ILE A 226 9.00 14.57 -7.28
N GLU A 227 7.99 15.35 -7.65
CA GLU A 227 7.91 15.98 -8.97
C GLU A 227 9.15 16.84 -9.25
N GLY A 228 9.55 17.69 -8.30
CA GLY A 228 10.76 18.51 -8.42
C GLY A 228 12.02 17.66 -8.63
N ILE A 229 12.21 16.62 -7.81
CA ILE A 229 13.36 15.71 -7.93
C ILE A 229 13.40 15.06 -9.32
N PHE A 230 12.28 14.51 -9.79
CA PHE A 230 12.24 13.85 -11.09
C PHE A 230 12.43 14.82 -12.25
N ASN A 231 11.92 16.04 -12.16
CA ASN A 231 12.15 17.07 -13.16
C ASN A 231 13.62 17.52 -13.22
N GLU A 232 14.31 17.61 -12.09
CA GLU A 232 15.76 17.86 -12.08
C GLU A 232 16.54 16.68 -12.66
N TRP A 233 16.18 15.45 -12.28
CA TRP A 233 16.83 14.25 -12.83
C TRP A 233 16.60 14.06 -14.33
N ALA A 234 15.49 14.53 -14.87
CA ALA A 234 15.22 14.52 -16.31
C ALA A 234 16.15 15.48 -17.09
N LYS A 235 16.73 16.50 -16.44
CA LYS A 235 17.66 17.46 -17.06
C LYS A 235 19.11 16.99 -16.99
N ILE A 236 19.45 16.13 -16.03
CA ILE A 236 20.82 15.63 -15.84
C ILE A 236 21.12 14.55 -16.88
N ARG A 237 22.10 14.81 -17.74
CA ARG A 237 22.55 13.85 -18.76
C ARG A 237 23.51 12.84 -18.15
N VAL A 238 23.30 11.58 -18.51
CA VAL A 238 24.14 10.44 -18.11
C VAL A 238 24.52 9.65 -19.35
N SER A 239 25.77 9.25 -19.43
CA SER A 239 26.28 8.37 -20.48
C SER A 239 25.81 6.93 -20.28
N ASP A 240 25.80 6.14 -21.35
CA ASP A 240 25.43 4.73 -21.29
C ASP A 240 26.28 3.95 -20.26
N GLN A 241 27.55 4.31 -20.11
CA GLN A 241 28.43 3.71 -19.11
C GLN A 241 28.00 4.07 -17.68
N GLU A 242 27.63 5.32 -17.43
CA GLU A 242 27.13 5.76 -16.12
C GLU A 242 25.79 5.11 -15.79
N VAL A 243 24.88 4.98 -16.77
CA VAL A 243 23.61 4.24 -16.62
C VAL A 243 23.89 2.79 -16.21
N ARG A 244 24.81 2.11 -16.91
CA ARG A 244 25.18 0.73 -16.59
C ARG A 244 25.78 0.60 -15.19
N ASN A 245 26.62 1.54 -14.79
CA ASN A 245 27.24 1.55 -13.46
C ASN A 245 26.19 1.77 -12.36
N LEU A 246 25.27 2.73 -12.55
CA LEU A 246 24.17 2.99 -11.62
C LEU A 246 23.27 1.75 -11.45
N ILE A 247 22.89 1.10 -12.55
CA ILE A 247 22.11 -0.15 -12.53
C ILE A 247 22.88 -1.26 -11.79
N GLN A 248 24.18 -1.40 -12.07
CA GLN A 248 25.01 -2.44 -11.46
C GLN A 248 25.09 -2.27 -9.95
N LEU A 249 25.32 -1.04 -9.47
CA LEU A 249 25.33 -0.74 -8.03
C LEU A 249 23.95 -0.92 -7.40
N ALA A 250 22.90 -0.44 -8.06
CA ALA A 250 21.53 -0.55 -7.56
C ALA A 250 21.07 -2.00 -7.39
N LEU A 251 21.41 -2.88 -8.32
CA LEU A 251 21.03 -4.30 -8.30
C LEU A 251 21.97 -5.18 -7.45
N CYS A 252 23.04 -4.63 -6.89
CA CYS A 252 24.10 -5.38 -6.24
C CYS A 252 23.56 -6.21 -5.05
N PRO A 253 23.60 -7.56 -5.10
CA PRO A 253 22.84 -8.40 -4.18
C PRO A 253 23.32 -8.33 -2.73
N ASN A 254 24.62 -8.11 -2.52
CA ASN A 254 25.27 -8.14 -1.21
C ASN A 254 26.66 -7.46 -1.25
N LYS A 255 27.25 -7.29 -0.07
CA LYS A 255 28.58 -6.66 0.10
C LYS A 255 29.70 -7.40 -0.62
N LYS A 256 29.66 -8.74 -0.69
CA LYS A 256 30.69 -9.53 -1.39
C LYS A 256 30.71 -9.20 -2.88
N THR A 257 29.54 -9.10 -3.52
CA THR A 257 29.46 -8.68 -4.93
C THR A 257 29.94 -7.25 -5.10
N LEU A 258 29.60 -6.34 -4.19
CA LEU A 258 30.09 -4.97 -4.23
C LEU A 258 31.63 -4.91 -4.15
N ASP A 259 32.25 -5.68 -3.25
CA ASP A 259 33.70 -5.74 -3.11
C ASP A 259 34.40 -6.29 -4.36
N LEU A 260 33.79 -7.27 -5.04
CA LEU A 260 34.30 -7.79 -6.32
C LEU A 260 34.23 -6.72 -7.43
N LEU A 261 33.13 -5.97 -7.50
CA LEU A 261 32.98 -4.87 -8.46
C LEU A 261 34.05 -3.79 -8.25
N LYS A 262 34.32 -3.41 -6.99
CA LYS A 262 35.37 -2.43 -6.65
C LYS A 262 36.77 -2.87 -7.07
N LYS A 263 37.05 -4.17 -6.97
CA LYS A 263 38.34 -4.76 -7.33
C LYS A 263 38.49 -4.98 -8.84
N GLY A 264 37.47 -4.67 -9.64
CA GLY A 264 37.47 -4.97 -11.08
C GLY A 264 37.34 -6.46 -11.41
N ALA A 265 37.02 -7.30 -10.43
CA ALA A 265 36.88 -8.75 -10.59
C ALA A 265 35.50 -9.12 -11.17
N GLN A 266 35.16 -8.53 -12.32
CA GLN A 266 33.87 -8.74 -12.99
C GLN A 266 33.66 -10.20 -13.41
N ASP A 267 34.73 -10.98 -13.62
CA ASP A 267 34.59 -12.39 -13.98
C ASP A 267 34.09 -13.26 -12.82
N GLU A 268 34.32 -12.82 -11.58
CA GLU A 268 33.96 -13.56 -10.36
C GLU A 268 32.51 -13.30 -9.88
N VAL A 269 31.83 -12.29 -10.43
CA VAL A 269 30.43 -12.03 -10.06
C VAL A 269 29.50 -13.05 -10.71
N SER A 270 28.42 -13.41 -10.01
CA SER A 270 27.52 -14.48 -10.46
C SER A 270 26.86 -14.17 -11.81
N THR A 271 26.71 -15.20 -12.64
CA THR A 271 26.02 -15.09 -13.94
C THR A 271 24.59 -14.56 -13.79
N VAL A 272 23.90 -14.93 -12.70
CA VAL A 272 22.55 -14.42 -12.38
C VAL A 272 22.55 -12.90 -12.21
N PHE A 273 23.55 -12.36 -11.51
CA PHE A 273 23.69 -10.92 -11.32
C PHE A 273 24.02 -10.22 -12.65
N LYS A 274 25.00 -10.72 -13.42
CA LYS A 274 25.34 -10.20 -14.76
C LYS A 274 24.11 -10.11 -15.65
N ASN A 275 23.37 -11.22 -15.76
CA ASN A 275 22.14 -11.30 -16.55
C ASN A 275 21.07 -10.31 -16.08
N SER A 276 20.95 -10.06 -14.77
CA SER A 276 19.98 -9.10 -14.25
C SER A 276 20.37 -7.65 -14.62
N VAL A 277 21.66 -7.31 -14.51
CA VAL A 277 22.20 -6.01 -14.93
C VAL A 277 22.03 -5.82 -16.43
N ASP A 278 22.34 -6.84 -17.24
CA ASP A 278 22.20 -6.78 -18.70
C ASP A 278 20.74 -6.61 -19.11
N LYS A 279 19.81 -7.33 -18.50
CA LYS A 279 18.37 -7.17 -18.77
C LYS A 279 17.85 -5.79 -18.38
N ALA A 280 18.26 -5.27 -17.22
CA ALA A 280 17.87 -3.94 -16.78
C ALA A 280 18.46 -2.85 -17.69
N PHE A 281 19.72 -3.01 -18.11
CA PHE A 281 20.36 -2.11 -19.05
C PHE A 281 19.71 -2.19 -20.44
N MET A 282 19.42 -3.39 -20.94
CA MET A 282 18.67 -3.56 -22.19
C MET A 282 17.30 -2.88 -22.12
N TYR A 283 16.57 -3.02 -21.01
CA TYR A 283 15.31 -2.32 -20.80
C TYR A 283 15.49 -0.79 -20.89
N ALA A 284 16.53 -0.24 -20.26
CA ALA A 284 16.89 1.18 -20.33
C ALA A 284 17.16 1.67 -21.75
N MET A 285 17.72 0.83 -22.61
CA MET A 285 18.08 1.22 -23.98
C MET A 285 16.94 0.99 -24.99
N THR A 286 16.02 0.07 -24.70
CA THR A 286 15.10 -0.45 -25.72
C THR A 286 13.62 -0.28 -25.39
N SER A 287 13.20 -0.10 -24.14
CA SER A 287 11.78 0.08 -23.81
C SER A 287 11.22 1.38 -24.39
N ASP A 288 9.97 1.37 -24.87
CA ASP A 288 9.30 2.59 -25.35
C ASP A 288 9.24 3.67 -24.25
N SER A 289 8.95 3.26 -23.01
CA SER A 289 8.93 4.15 -21.84
C SER A 289 10.30 4.71 -21.46
N GLN A 290 11.39 4.18 -22.04
CA GLN A 290 12.76 4.61 -21.79
C GLN A 290 13.32 5.44 -22.95
N ARG A 291 12.62 5.48 -24.09
CA ARG A 291 12.98 6.27 -25.27
C ARG A 291 12.34 7.67 -25.26
N MET A 292 11.60 8.02 -24.21
CA MET A 292 11.01 9.35 -24.00
C MET A 292 12.11 10.40 -23.76
N GLU A 293 11.80 11.68 -24.02
CA GLU A 293 12.73 12.79 -23.78
C GLU A 293 13.15 12.89 -22.31
N THR A 294 12.21 12.60 -21.40
CA THR A 294 12.41 12.60 -19.94
C THR A 294 13.36 11.52 -19.45
N THR A 295 13.47 10.40 -20.17
CA THR A 295 14.20 9.20 -19.73
C THR A 295 15.47 8.94 -20.54
N LYS A 296 15.46 9.19 -21.85
CA LYS A 296 16.55 8.79 -22.74
C LYS A 296 17.84 9.54 -22.43
N GLY A 297 18.81 8.83 -21.85
CA GLY A 297 20.11 9.39 -21.48
C GLY A 297 20.04 10.38 -20.31
N THR A 298 19.01 10.27 -19.46
CA THR A 298 18.81 11.12 -18.29
C THR A 298 18.97 10.32 -17.00
N LEU A 299 19.27 10.99 -15.89
CA LEU A 299 19.34 10.36 -14.57
C LEU A 299 17.99 9.76 -14.16
N PHE A 300 16.88 10.40 -14.57
CA PHE A 300 15.53 9.88 -14.37
C PHE A 300 15.31 8.56 -15.14
N GLY A 301 15.84 8.43 -16.35
CA GLY A 301 15.83 7.17 -17.09
C GLY A 301 16.63 6.06 -16.40
N ALA A 302 17.80 6.40 -15.84
CA ALA A 302 18.62 5.45 -15.08
C ALA A 302 17.89 4.91 -13.84
N TYR A 303 17.18 5.77 -13.10
CA TYR A 303 16.30 5.33 -12.01
C TYR A 303 15.18 4.41 -12.52
N ASN A 304 14.47 4.82 -13.58
CA ASN A 304 13.38 4.05 -14.17
C ASN A 304 13.84 2.73 -14.81
N ALA A 305 15.12 2.58 -15.12
CA ALA A 305 15.66 1.32 -15.63
C ALA A 305 15.57 0.22 -14.57
N VAL A 306 15.84 0.56 -13.31
CA VAL A 306 15.79 -0.38 -12.18
C VAL A 306 14.35 -0.71 -11.83
N THR A 307 13.50 0.31 -11.65
CA THR A 307 12.09 0.10 -11.29
C THR A 307 11.34 -0.61 -12.43
N GLY A 308 11.55 -0.18 -13.68
CA GLY A 308 10.96 -0.77 -14.87
C GLY A 308 11.44 -2.18 -15.15
N TYR A 309 12.71 -2.52 -14.88
CA TYR A 309 13.19 -3.90 -14.95
C TYR A 309 12.37 -4.83 -14.06
N TYR A 310 12.19 -4.47 -12.78
CA TYR A 310 11.41 -5.29 -11.86
C TYR A 310 9.92 -5.30 -12.21
N GLN A 311 9.39 -4.21 -12.75
CA GLN A 311 7.98 -4.16 -13.14
C GLN A 311 7.68 -4.96 -14.41
N ASN A 312 8.57 -4.94 -15.41
CA ASN A 312 8.23 -5.34 -16.78
C ASN A 312 9.07 -6.49 -17.34
N VAL A 313 10.27 -6.74 -16.80
CA VAL A 313 11.23 -7.69 -17.39
C VAL A 313 11.58 -8.85 -16.46
N ASN A 314 11.63 -8.61 -15.15
CA ASN A 314 11.97 -9.66 -14.20
C ASN A 314 10.88 -10.75 -14.18
N ASN A 315 11.30 -12.01 -14.29
CA ASN A 315 10.38 -13.13 -14.22
C ASN A 315 10.02 -13.43 -12.76
N TYR A 316 8.73 -13.52 -12.50
CA TYR A 316 8.18 -13.96 -11.22
C TYR A 316 7.44 -15.27 -11.41
N LYS A 317 7.37 -16.06 -10.33
CA LYS A 317 6.64 -17.34 -10.32
C LYS A 317 5.15 -17.13 -10.64
N ASP A 318 4.59 -16.07 -10.07
CA ASP A 318 3.19 -15.67 -10.17
C ASP A 318 3.07 -14.17 -9.83
N ASP A 319 1.87 -13.61 -10.03
CA ASP A 319 1.59 -12.20 -9.75
C ASP A 319 1.73 -11.84 -8.26
N GLU A 320 1.58 -12.82 -7.37
CA GLU A 320 1.75 -12.63 -5.94
C GLU A 320 3.23 -12.39 -5.59
N ALA A 321 4.13 -13.23 -6.13
CA ALA A 321 5.57 -13.07 -5.99
C ALA A 321 6.05 -11.74 -6.59
N LYS A 322 5.45 -11.30 -7.69
CA LYS A 322 5.71 -9.98 -8.29
C LYS A 322 5.32 -8.86 -7.32
N LEU A 323 4.11 -8.90 -6.79
CA LEU A 323 3.63 -7.91 -5.83
C LEU A 323 4.52 -7.85 -4.57
N GLN A 324 4.86 -9.01 -4.00
CA GLN A 324 5.74 -9.09 -2.82
C GLN A 324 7.09 -8.41 -3.06
N SER A 325 7.68 -8.68 -4.23
CA SER A 325 8.99 -8.12 -4.59
C SER A 325 8.94 -6.60 -4.71
N ILE A 326 7.96 -6.07 -5.44
CA ILE A 326 7.89 -4.65 -5.84
C ILE A 326 7.36 -3.77 -4.71
N VAL A 327 6.33 -4.24 -4.02
CA VAL A 327 5.52 -3.40 -3.14
C VAL A 327 5.84 -3.66 -1.65
N ILE A 328 6.04 -4.93 -1.26
CA ILE A 328 5.92 -5.40 0.14
C ILE A 328 7.28 -5.54 0.84
N GLY A 329 8.30 -4.86 0.33
CA GLY A 329 9.63 -4.90 0.94
C GLY A 329 10.47 -6.11 0.53
N GLY A 330 10.13 -6.76 -0.59
CA GLY A 330 11.03 -7.70 -1.23
C GLY A 330 12.17 -7.02 -1.98
N THR A 331 12.90 -7.84 -2.75
CA THR A 331 14.13 -7.43 -3.43
C THR A 331 13.94 -6.19 -4.31
N ALA A 332 12.88 -6.13 -5.12
CA ALA A 332 12.68 -5.02 -6.04
C ALA A 332 12.49 -3.67 -5.32
N LYS A 333 11.73 -3.64 -4.21
CA LYS A 333 11.60 -2.42 -3.39
C LYS A 333 12.95 -1.96 -2.85
N MET A 334 13.73 -2.88 -2.29
CA MET A 334 15.05 -2.56 -1.74
C MET A 334 15.98 -2.01 -2.82
N ARG A 335 16.02 -2.64 -4.00
CA ARG A 335 16.83 -2.15 -5.13
C ARG A 335 16.35 -0.82 -5.69
N SER A 336 15.05 -0.59 -5.70
CA SER A 336 14.47 0.69 -6.13
C SER A 336 14.84 1.82 -5.16
N GLN A 337 14.86 1.54 -3.85
CA GLN A 337 15.36 2.50 -2.86
C GLN A 337 16.85 2.79 -3.05
N THR A 338 17.67 1.74 -3.20
CA THR A 338 19.10 1.92 -3.48
C THR A 338 19.33 2.71 -4.77
N ALA A 339 18.55 2.47 -5.82
CA ALA A 339 18.62 3.24 -7.06
C ALA A 339 18.28 4.72 -6.85
N PHE A 340 17.23 5.01 -6.06
CA PHE A 340 16.86 6.38 -5.70
C PHE A 340 18.01 7.07 -4.97
N ASP A 341 18.55 6.44 -3.93
CA ASP A 341 19.65 6.99 -3.13
C ASP A 341 20.91 7.24 -3.98
N LEU A 342 21.23 6.32 -4.88
CA LEU A 342 22.35 6.46 -5.83
C LEU A 342 22.14 7.63 -6.79
N CYS A 343 20.92 7.80 -7.33
CA CYS A 343 20.61 8.91 -8.23
C CYS A 343 20.64 10.25 -7.47
N SER A 344 20.07 10.33 -6.26
CA SER A 344 20.18 11.53 -5.41
C SER A 344 21.62 11.91 -5.09
N ASN A 345 22.50 10.91 -4.92
CA ASN A 345 23.92 11.17 -4.70
C ASN A 345 24.66 11.55 -6.00
N PHE A 346 24.31 10.93 -7.13
CA PHE A 346 24.87 11.29 -8.45
C PHE A 346 24.51 12.74 -8.82
N GLU A 347 23.29 13.19 -8.54
CA GLU A 347 22.89 14.58 -8.71
C GLU A 347 23.81 15.56 -7.97
N LYS A 348 24.22 15.21 -6.74
CA LYS A 348 25.04 16.09 -5.87
C LYS A 348 26.53 16.00 -6.16
N PHE A 349 27.03 14.82 -6.52
CA PHE A 349 28.47 14.51 -6.54
C PHE A 349 28.97 14.03 -7.91
N GLY A 350 28.08 13.86 -8.89
CA GLY A 350 28.39 13.29 -10.20
C GLY A 350 29.07 11.93 -10.07
N ASN A 351 30.13 11.74 -10.87
CA ASN A 351 30.89 10.49 -10.93
C ASN A 351 31.61 10.10 -9.64
N ASN A 352 31.74 11.01 -8.68
CA ASN A 352 32.28 10.68 -7.36
C ASN A 352 31.40 9.68 -6.59
N VAL A 353 30.12 9.51 -6.97
CA VAL A 353 29.25 8.49 -6.37
C VAL A 353 29.78 7.06 -6.57
N PHE A 354 30.54 6.83 -7.63
CA PHE A 354 31.15 5.53 -7.91
C PHE A 354 32.41 5.27 -7.04
N ALA A 355 32.96 6.31 -6.42
CA ALA A 355 34.09 6.21 -5.50
C ALA A 355 33.66 6.17 -4.02
N LEU A 356 32.44 6.63 -3.72
CA LEU A 356 31.91 6.78 -2.35
C LEU A 356 31.17 5.55 -1.81
N ASN A 357 30.83 4.58 -2.66
CA ASN A 357 30.10 3.37 -2.29
C ASN A 357 31.00 2.17 -2.18
#